data_AF-A0A5C3F7Z4-F1
#
_entry.id   AF-A0A5C3F7Z4-F1
#
_cell.length_a   1.000
_cell.length_b   1.000
_cell.length_c   1.000
_cell.angle_alpha   90.00
_cell.angle_beta   90.00
_cell.angle_gamma   90.00
#
_symmetry.space_group_name_H-M   'P 1'
#
loop_
_entity.id
_entity.type
_entity.pdbx_description
1 polymer ?
#
loop_
_entity_poly.entity_id
_entity_poly.type
_entity_poly.pdbx_seq_one_letter_code
_entity_poly.pdbx_strand_id
1 'polypeptide(L)' 'MDAADAVKSQDQRSVAAQETMEVLYDLSQLLNTGLSREQLRACVELVDSGVNAEAVAMIVKILRREASKR' A
#
# COMPACT_ATOMS: atom_id res chain seq x y z
N MET A 1 14.55 14.06 28.25
CA MET A 1 14.09 13.48 26.97
C MET A 1 12.57 13.51 27.04
N ASP A 2 12.02 14.66 26.65
CA ASP A 2 10.66 15.08 26.96
C ASP A 2 9.63 14.45 26.01
N ALA A 3 8.42 14.19 26.50
CA ALA A 3 7.32 13.59 25.74
C ALA A 3 6.95 14.38 24.47
N ALA A 4 7.25 15.68 24.43
CA ALA A 4 7.02 16.55 23.27
C ALA A 4 7.89 16.17 22.04
N ASP A 5 9.09 15.65 22.25
CA ASP A 5 10.02 15.27 21.17
C ASP A 5 9.59 13.95 20.50
N ALA A 6 9.03 13.02 21.29
CA ALA A 6 8.49 11.74 20.81
C ALA A 6 7.25 11.92 19.92
N VAL A 7 6.34 12.83 20.31
CA VAL A 7 5.12 13.15 19.53
C VAL A 7 5.48 13.78 18.18
N LYS A 8 6.40 14.75 18.17
CA LYS A 8 6.87 15.41 16.94
C LYS A 8 7.53 14.43 15.96
N SER A 9 8.20 13.42 16.49
CA SER A 9 8.86 12.36 15.72
C SER A 9 7.88 11.29 15.19
N GLN A 10 6.75 11.07 15.87
CA GLN A 10 5.67 10.21 15.38
C GLN A 10 4.91 10.88 14.24
N ASP A 11 4.61 12.16 14.37
CA ASP A 11 3.91 12.96 13.35
C ASP A 11 4.70 13.01 12.03
N GLN A 12 6.02 13.26 12.10
CA GLN A 12 6.90 13.22 10.93
C GLN A 12 6.91 11.85 10.23
N ARG A 13 6.86 10.74 11.00
CA ARG A 13 6.80 9.38 10.43
C ARG A 13 5.46 9.12 9.74
N SER A 14 4.35 9.61 10.30
CA SER A 14 3.04 9.48 9.64
C SER A 14 2.96 10.28 8.35
N VAL A 15 3.52 11.49 8.32
CA VAL A 15 3.58 12.32 7.11
C VAL A 15 4.39 11.62 6.02
N ALA A 16 5.60 11.14 6.34
CA ALA A 16 6.45 10.43 5.38
C ALA A 16 5.78 9.14 4.82
N ALA A 17 5.04 8.42 5.65
CA ALA A 17 4.28 7.24 5.21
C ALA A 17 3.14 7.61 4.26
N GLN A 18 2.45 8.73 4.49
CA GLN A 18 1.40 9.24 3.61
C GLN A 18 1.96 9.65 2.25
N GLU A 19 3.06 10.42 2.23
CA GLU A 19 3.74 10.84 1.00
C GLU A 19 4.21 9.63 0.18
N THR A 20 4.80 8.64 0.85
CA THR A 20 5.22 7.38 0.20
C THR A 20 4.02 6.68 -0.44
N MET A 21 2.90 6.59 0.28
CA MET A 21 1.68 5.96 -0.22
C MET A 21 1.07 6.73 -1.41
N GLU A 22 1.18 8.06 -1.42
CA GLU A 22 0.77 8.88 -2.56
C GLU A 22 1.60 8.60 -3.81
N VAL A 23 2.93 8.57 -3.68
CA VAL A 23 3.83 8.25 -4.81
C VAL A 23 3.55 6.84 -5.36
N LEU A 24 3.34 5.85 -4.48
CA LEU A 24 2.97 4.50 -4.91
C LEU A 24 1.62 4.47 -5.62
N TYR A 25 0.65 5.26 -5.16
CA TYR A 25 -0.65 5.35 -5.82
C TYR A 25 -0.53 5.98 -7.21
N ASP A 26 0.21 7.07 -7.35
CA ASP A 26 0.41 7.73 -8.65
C ASP A 26 1.11 6.80 -9.66
N LEU A 27 2.12 6.04 -9.20
CA LEU A 27 2.75 4.98 -10.00
C LEU A 27 1.72 3.93 -10.43
N SER A 28 0.84 3.50 -9.52
CA SER A 28 -0.18 2.49 -9.80
C SER A 28 -1.20 2.94 -10.86
N GLN A 29 -1.52 4.24 -10.90
CA GLN A 29 -2.38 4.84 -11.90
C GLN A 29 -1.65 4.96 -13.24
N LEU A 30 -0.40 5.42 -13.23
CA LEU A 30 0.43 5.52 -14.43
C LEU A 30 0.57 4.17 -15.14
N LEU A 31 0.74 3.09 -14.37
CA LEU A 31 0.84 1.72 -14.88
C LEU A 31 -0.52 1.06 -15.16
N ASN A 32 -1.64 1.78 -14.99
CA ASN A 32 -3.00 1.28 -15.18
C ASN A 32 -3.27 -0.05 -14.46
N THR A 33 -2.75 -0.20 -13.23
CA THR A 33 -2.97 -1.41 -12.43
C THR A 33 -4.44 -1.59 -12.02
N GLY A 34 -5.22 -0.50 -12.06
CA GLY A 34 -6.63 -0.47 -11.66
C GLY A 34 -6.86 -0.73 -10.17
N LEU A 35 -5.83 -0.58 -9.34
CA LEU A 35 -5.95 -0.71 -7.88
C LEU A 35 -6.52 0.58 -7.29
N SER A 36 -7.49 0.47 -6.38
CA SER A 36 -7.88 1.59 -5.53
C SER A 36 -6.80 1.86 -4.48
N ARG A 37 -6.85 3.03 -3.83
CA ARG A 37 -5.91 3.39 -2.77
C ARG A 37 -5.95 2.39 -1.60
N GLU A 38 -7.13 1.91 -1.23
CA GLU A 38 -7.33 0.90 -0.20
C GLU A 38 -6.75 -0.45 -0.60
N GLN A 39 -6.96 -0.86 -1.86
CA GLN A 39 -6.42 -2.12 -2.38
C GLN A 39 -4.89 -2.10 -2.44
N LEU A 40 -4.32 -0.98 -2.88
CA LEU A 40 -2.88 -0.80 -2.92
C LEU A 40 -2.28 -0.82 -1.51
N ARG A 41 -2.93 -0.13 -0.55
CA ARG A 41 -2.51 -0.15 0.86
C ARG A 41 -2.50 -1.57 1.41
N ALA A 42 -3.55 -2.36 1.17
CA ALA A 42 -3.59 -3.75 1.59
C ALA A 42 -2.45 -4.58 0.97
N CYS A 43 -2.09 -4.32 -0.30
CA CYS A 43 -0.95 -4.98 -0.93
C CYS A 43 0.38 -4.60 -0.27
N VAL A 44 0.57 -3.32 0.08
CA VAL A 44 1.77 -2.84 0.80
C VAL A 44 1.86 -3.47 2.19
N GLU A 45 0.77 -3.52 2.95
CA GLU A 45 0.73 -4.16 4.27
C GLU A 45 1.08 -5.65 4.21
N LEU A 46 0.63 -6.36 3.16
CA LEU A 46 1.02 -7.75 2.93
C LEU A 46 2.52 -7.89 2.65
N VAL A 47 3.08 -7.03 1.82
CA VAL A 47 4.51 -7.04 1.51
C VAL A 47 5.35 -6.70 2.74
N ASP A 48 4.94 -5.70 3.53
CA ASP A 48 5.59 -5.32 4.80
C ASP A 48 5.53 -6.44 5.84
N SER A 49 4.48 -7.28 5.80
CA SER A 49 4.37 -8.48 6.64
C SER A 49 5.27 -9.66 6.18
N GLY A 50 6.02 -9.49 5.08
CA GLY A 50 6.93 -10.49 4.54
C GLY A 50 6.34 -11.36 3.43
N VAL A 51 5.15 -11.04 2.92
CA VAL A 51 4.57 -11.75 1.78
C VAL A 51 5.30 -11.32 0.50
N ASN A 52 5.69 -12.30 -0.32
CA ASN A 52 6.32 -12.03 -1.61
C ASN A 52 5.39 -11.21 -2.53
N ALA A 53 5.90 -10.11 -3.11
CA ALA A 53 5.13 -9.21 -3.97
C ALA A 53 4.57 -9.88 -5.24
N GLU A 54 5.29 -10.83 -5.83
CA GLU A 54 4.82 -11.61 -6.99
C GLU A 54 3.62 -12.48 -6.61
N ALA A 55 3.64 -13.07 -5.41
CA ALA A 55 2.52 -13.85 -4.89
C ALA A 55 1.28 -12.97 -4.68
N VAL A 56 1.45 -11.76 -4.11
CA VAL A 56 0.35 -10.78 -3.98
C VAL A 56 -0.24 -10.43 -5.35
N ALA A 57 0.62 -10.13 -6.34
CA ALA A 57 0.17 -9.83 -7.69
C ALA A 57 -0.59 -11.00 -8.35
N MET A 58 -0.15 -12.24 -8.11
CA MET A 58 -0.84 -13.44 -8.58
C MET A 58 -2.23 -13.59 -7.93
N ILE A 59 -2.33 -13.41 -6.62
CA ILE A 59 -3.59 -13.48 -5.87
C ILE A 59 -4.57 -12.43 -6.38
N VAL A 60 -4.14 -11.18 -6.55
CA VAL A 60 -4.97 -10.10 -7.09
C VAL A 60 -5.53 -10.45 -8.47
N LYS A 61 -4.70 -11.01 -9.36
CA LYS A 61 -5.13 -11.45 -10.70
C LYS A 61 -6.18 -12.57 -10.61
N ILE A 62 -5.98 -13.55 -9.73
CA ILE A 62 -6.91 -14.65 -9.52
C ILE A 62 -8.25 -14.11 -9.00
N LEU A 63 -8.24 -13.30 -7.94
CA LEU A 63 -9.46 -12.74 -7.34
C LEU A 63 -10.27 -11.92 -8.35
N ARG A 64 -9.61 -11.08 -9.16
CA ARG A 64 -10.28 -10.32 -10.22
C ARG A 64 -10.91 -11.23 -11.26
N ARG A 65 -10.18 -12.27 -11.71
CA ARG A 65 -10.70 -13.24 -12.67
C ARG A 65 -11.93 -13.97 -12.14
N GLU A 66 -11.92 -14.39 -10.88
CA GLU A 66 -13.06 -15.07 -10.25
C GLU A 66 -14.25 -14.13 -10.04
N ALA A 67 -14.00 -12.86 -9.70
CA ALA A 67 -15.05 -11.87 -9.59
C ALA A 67 -15.78 -11.62 -10.92
N SER A 68 -15.06 -11.65 -12.06
CA SER A 68 -15.65 -11.49 -13.39
C SER A 68 -16.43 -12.70 -13.92
N LYS A 69 -16.33 -13.86 -13.25
CA LYS A 69 -17.07 -15.08 -13.62
C LYS A 69 -18.43 -15.19 -12.91
N ARG A 70 -18.69 -14.34 -11.92
CA ARG A 70 -19.96 -14.24 -11.21
C ARG A 70 -20.87 -13.24 -11.92
#